data_AF-A0A8B8KEE1-F1
#
_entry.id   AF-A0A8B8KEE1-F1
#
_cell.length_a   1.000
_cell.length_b   1.000
_cell.length_c   1.000
_cell.angle_alpha   90.00
_cell.angle_beta   90.00
_cell.angle_gamma   90.00
#
_symmetry.space_group_name_H-M   'P 1'
#
loop_
_entity.id
_entity.type
_entity.pdbx_description
1 polymer ?
#
loop_
_entity_poly.entity_id
_entity_poly.type
_entity_poly.pdbx_seq_one_letter_code
_entity_poly.pdbx_strand_id
1 'polypeptide(L)'
;MFYLFIYLFIFKFDGRKVEGQARGVFQIWSKGASIGWHSDDNRPYLKQRHFSAVCYLNTYGKDFSGGLFHFQDGEPTLIMPKAGDVVMYTADERNIHSVDEITEGERLTLALWFSRNGSHDEDTQLISLLSQHLLHKSVADSYLPLPASSNMYWFSQDQASDYRFGFNICWARLHVLGYDTYISQDSSCKSDVSELLVKPVRLVRGNELLDQEFVNILHALQVVHFYCWEGSALQTKVSNIDSKVVKLTDVQREKISGLNSVLLNDVAFVSRVFHGMPSKEKGCICFDWTGIVAAAAAWEDYAVKLSKQIHLQLPYWKMHESIYNVQLGEYVSHNRQFQEKSDF
;
A
#
# COMPACT_ATOMS: atom_id res chain seq x y z
N MET A 1 -13.20 2.87 2.52
CA MET A 1 -12.00 2.18 3.04
C MET A 1 -11.22 1.63 1.86
N PHE A 2 -9.96 2.01 1.72
CA PHE A 2 -9.08 1.53 0.67
C PHE A 2 -8.16 0.45 1.22
N TYR A 3 -8.03 -0.64 0.47
CA TYR A 3 -7.09 -1.70 0.76
C TYR A 3 -5.96 -1.60 -0.25
N LEU A 4 -4.83 -1.02 0.14
CA LEU A 4 -3.59 -1.27 -0.58
C LEU A 4 -2.99 -2.52 0.07
N PHE A 5 -3.17 -3.67 -0.58
CA PHE A 5 -2.54 -4.92 -0.15
C PHE A 5 -1.02 -4.78 -0.32
N ILE A 6 -0.35 -4.22 0.68
CA ILE A 6 1.06 -4.47 0.92
C ILE A 6 1.09 -5.81 1.63
N TYR A 7 1.60 -6.83 0.95
CA TYR A 7 1.79 -8.16 1.53
C TYR A 7 2.71 -8.04 2.76
N LEU A 8 2.09 -8.27 3.92
CA LEU A 8 2.65 -8.87 5.14
C LEU A 8 3.80 -8.15 5.85
N PHE A 9 3.51 -7.62 7.05
CA PHE A 9 4.49 -7.46 8.12
C PHE A 9 4.18 -8.51 9.20
N ILE A 10 5.10 -9.45 9.44
CA ILE A 10 4.99 -10.45 10.51
C ILE A 10 5.70 -9.91 11.75
N PHE A 11 4.98 -9.78 12.86
CA PHE A 11 5.56 -9.48 14.17
C PHE A 11 5.48 -10.71 15.08
N LYS A 12 6.57 -11.03 15.78
CA LYS A 12 6.58 -12.04 16.85
C LYS A 12 7.13 -11.44 18.15
N PHE A 13 6.38 -11.60 19.23
CA PHE A 13 6.81 -11.24 20.57
C PHE A 13 7.59 -12.40 21.21
N ASP A 14 8.80 -12.07 21.66
CA ASP A 14 9.60 -12.73 22.69
C ASP A 14 9.90 -14.23 22.53
N GLY A 15 10.89 -14.57 21.68
CA GLY A 15 11.86 -15.68 21.83
C GLY A 15 11.38 -17.11 22.02
N ARG A 16 10.09 -17.34 22.22
CA ARG A 16 9.41 -18.61 22.39
C ARG A 16 8.45 -18.77 21.22
N LYS A 17 8.35 -19.99 20.72
CA LYS A 17 7.57 -20.34 19.54
C LYS A 17 6.07 -20.16 19.84
N VAL A 18 5.57 -18.92 19.82
CA VAL A 18 4.13 -18.68 19.71
C VAL A 18 3.74 -19.14 18.31
N GLU A 19 2.95 -20.21 18.22
CA GLU A 19 2.33 -20.72 16.99
C GLU A 19 1.17 -19.81 16.58
N GLY A 20 1.50 -18.55 16.31
CA GLY A 20 0.57 -17.53 15.88
C GLY A 20 1.10 -16.86 14.62
N GLN A 21 0.39 -16.99 13.51
CA GLN A 21 0.71 -16.30 12.27
C GLN A 21 -0.27 -15.19 11.99
N ALA A 22 0.23 -14.10 11.40
CA ALA A 22 -0.51 -12.87 11.18
C ALA A 22 -0.72 -12.63 9.68
N ARG A 23 -1.96 -12.41 9.25
CA ARG A 23 -2.23 -11.76 7.95
C ARG A 23 -2.24 -10.26 8.14
N GLY A 24 -1.43 -9.53 7.39
CA GLY A 24 -1.35 -8.07 7.46
C GLY A 24 -1.93 -7.38 6.24
N VAL A 25 -2.68 -6.29 6.46
CA VAL A 25 -3.23 -5.44 5.40
C VAL A 25 -3.02 -3.98 5.76
N PHE A 26 -2.35 -3.25 4.88
CA PHE A 26 -2.26 -1.80 4.97
C PHE A 26 -3.56 -1.16 4.43
N GLN A 27 -4.09 -0.21 5.18
CA GLN A 27 -5.40 0.39 4.94
C GLN A 27 -5.28 1.90 4.95
N ILE A 28 -5.89 2.53 3.95
CA ILE A 28 -6.08 3.97 3.89
C ILE A 28 -7.57 4.25 4.01
N TRP A 29 -7.95 4.98 5.04
CA TRP A 29 -9.32 5.41 5.26
C TRP A 29 -9.43 6.89 4.93
N SER A 30 -9.96 7.20 3.76
CA SER A 30 -10.17 8.60 3.34
C SER A 30 -11.49 9.14 3.90
N LYS A 31 -11.68 10.44 3.77
CA LYS A 31 -12.90 11.15 4.18
C LYS A 31 -14.18 10.43 3.73
N GLY A 32 -15.14 10.30 4.66
CA GLY A 32 -16.40 9.58 4.47
C GLY A 32 -16.33 8.08 4.73
N ALA A 33 -15.14 7.50 4.91
CA ALA A 33 -15.01 6.09 5.24
C ALA A 33 -15.34 5.86 6.73
N SER A 34 -16.03 4.76 7.02
CA SER A 34 -16.33 4.26 8.37
C SER A 34 -16.52 2.75 8.32
N ILE A 35 -16.56 2.10 9.49
CA ILE A 35 -17.02 0.71 9.61
C ILE A 35 -17.88 0.58 10.86
N GLY A 36 -19.10 0.06 10.69
CA GLY A 36 -20.02 -0.15 11.79
C GLY A 36 -19.56 -1.25 12.75
N TRP A 37 -20.36 -1.47 13.80
CA TRP A 37 -20.10 -2.47 14.82
C TRP A 37 -19.94 -3.89 14.25
N HIS A 38 -18.82 -4.54 14.55
CA HIS A 38 -18.54 -5.91 14.14
C HIS A 38 -17.49 -6.58 15.06
N SER A 39 -17.44 -7.91 15.02
CA SER A 39 -16.25 -8.69 15.40
C SER A 39 -15.45 -9.05 14.15
N ASP A 40 -14.15 -9.29 14.29
CA ASP A 40 -13.26 -9.65 13.19
C ASP A 40 -13.49 -11.07 12.66
N ASP A 41 -14.13 -11.92 13.46
CA ASP A 41 -14.46 -13.32 13.16
C ASP A 41 -15.93 -13.51 12.68
N ASN A 42 -16.64 -12.42 12.38
CA ASN A 42 -18.10 -12.40 12.17
C ASN A 42 -18.65 -13.19 10.97
N ARG A 43 -17.80 -13.84 10.16
CA ARG A 43 -18.20 -14.64 8.99
C ARG A 43 -17.53 -16.00 9.02
N PRO A 44 -18.13 -17.06 8.43
CA PRO A 44 -17.56 -18.41 8.47
C PRO A 44 -16.11 -18.51 8.00
N TYR A 45 -15.74 -17.79 6.93
CA TYR A 45 -14.37 -17.78 6.39
C TYR A 45 -13.39 -16.88 7.16
N LEU A 46 -13.85 -16.22 8.23
CA LEU A 46 -13.06 -15.39 9.13
C LEU A 46 -12.90 -16.01 10.52
N LYS A 47 -13.58 -17.13 10.81
CA LYS A 47 -13.62 -17.77 12.13
C LYS A 47 -12.27 -18.26 12.65
N GLN A 48 -11.29 -18.42 11.77
CA GLN A 48 -9.92 -18.76 12.13
C GLN A 48 -9.16 -17.62 12.82
N ARG A 49 -9.68 -16.39 12.80
CA ARG A 49 -9.07 -15.24 13.46
C ARG A 49 -9.30 -15.35 14.96
N HIS A 50 -8.23 -15.37 15.72
CA HIS A 50 -8.24 -15.47 17.17
C HIS A 50 -7.91 -14.15 17.84
N PHE A 51 -6.95 -13.42 17.27
CA PHE A 51 -6.57 -12.09 17.73
C PHE A 51 -6.49 -11.15 16.53
N SER A 52 -6.68 -9.87 16.81
CA SER A 52 -6.48 -8.80 15.86
C SER A 52 -5.54 -7.77 16.46
N ALA A 53 -4.76 -7.11 15.61
CA ALA A 53 -4.00 -5.95 16.00
C ALA A 53 -4.11 -4.85 14.96
N VAL A 54 -4.20 -3.60 15.41
CA VAL A 54 -4.21 -2.42 14.57
C VAL A 54 -3.03 -1.56 14.96
N CYS A 55 -2.08 -1.40 14.04
CA CYS A 55 -0.96 -0.48 14.17
C CYS A 55 -1.30 0.83 13.45
N TYR A 56 -1.23 1.94 14.17
CA TYR A 56 -1.52 3.27 13.64
C TYR A 56 -0.29 3.90 13.01
N LEU A 57 -0.41 4.38 11.78
CA LEU A 57 0.72 4.91 11.01
C LEU A 57 0.71 6.44 10.94
N ASN A 58 -0.36 7.08 11.40
CA ASN A 58 -0.48 8.51 11.57
C ASN A 58 -1.41 8.86 12.75
N THR A 59 -1.50 10.14 13.12
CA THR A 59 -2.02 10.59 14.42
C THR A 59 -3.33 11.37 14.28
N TYR A 60 -4.33 10.99 15.08
CA TYR A 60 -5.60 11.69 15.20
C TYR A 60 -5.41 13.14 15.70
N GLY A 61 -6.20 14.07 15.16
CA GLY A 61 -6.15 15.51 15.50
C GLY A 61 -4.95 16.26 14.92
N LYS A 62 -4.02 15.54 14.27
CA LYS A 62 -2.87 16.12 13.57
C LYS A 62 -2.93 15.81 12.07
N ASP A 63 -3.08 14.54 11.72
CA ASP A 63 -3.02 14.05 10.34
C ASP A 63 -4.44 13.78 9.78
N PHE A 64 -5.42 13.53 10.66
CA PHE A 64 -6.82 13.31 10.30
C PHE A 64 -7.78 13.61 11.48
N SER A 65 -9.07 13.78 11.17
CA SER A 65 -10.17 14.01 12.11
C SER A 65 -11.29 12.96 11.90
N GLY A 66 -12.06 12.66 12.97
CA GLY A 66 -12.88 11.44 13.00
C GLY A 66 -12.01 10.18 13.00
N GLY A 67 -12.49 9.07 12.45
CA GLY A 67 -11.75 7.79 12.39
C GLY A 67 -11.31 7.20 13.75
N LEU A 68 -11.95 7.57 14.84
CA LEU A 68 -11.74 7.02 16.18
C LEU A 68 -12.16 5.55 16.25
N PHE A 69 -11.43 4.77 17.03
CA PHE A 69 -11.66 3.33 17.16
C PHE A 69 -12.40 3.05 18.47
N HIS A 70 -13.58 2.45 18.38
CA HIS A 70 -14.46 2.23 19.51
C HIS A 70 -14.61 0.74 19.82
N PHE A 71 -14.64 0.40 21.10
CA PHE A 71 -15.14 -0.89 21.59
C PHE A 71 -16.53 -0.71 22.17
N GLN A 72 -17.42 -1.65 21.89
CA GLN A 72 -18.80 -1.60 22.37
C GLN A 72 -18.89 -1.79 23.88
N ASP A 73 -18.01 -2.64 24.42
CA ASP A 73 -17.95 -3.02 25.83
C ASP A 73 -16.48 -3.08 26.30
N GLY A 74 -16.26 -2.94 27.61
CA GLY A 74 -14.92 -3.00 28.22
C GLY A 74 -14.21 -1.64 28.34
N GLU A 75 -12.99 -1.64 28.88
CA GLU A 75 -12.18 -0.43 29.05
C GLU A 75 -10.77 -0.63 28.43
N PRO A 76 -10.26 0.35 27.66
CA PRO A 76 -10.94 1.59 27.26
C PRO A 76 -12.00 1.36 26.16
N THR A 77 -13.13 2.07 26.25
CA THR A 77 -14.20 2.07 25.23
C THR A 77 -13.83 2.81 23.94
N LEU A 78 -12.80 3.67 24.00
CA LEU A 78 -12.35 4.52 22.90
C LEU A 78 -10.84 4.53 22.83
N ILE A 79 -10.31 4.29 21.64
CA ILE A 79 -8.89 4.49 21.33
C ILE A 79 -8.76 5.68 20.38
N MET A 80 -7.93 6.64 20.78
CA MET A 80 -7.46 7.73 19.92
C MET A 80 -6.20 7.28 19.16
N PRO A 81 -6.23 7.15 17.83
CA PRO A 81 -5.08 6.74 17.04
C PRO A 81 -3.87 7.67 17.19
N LYS A 82 -2.70 7.10 17.42
CA LYS A 82 -1.43 7.81 17.46
C LYS A 82 -0.36 7.02 16.72
N ALA A 83 0.42 7.69 15.89
CA ALA A 83 1.44 7.03 15.08
C ALA A 83 2.41 6.20 15.95
N GLY A 84 2.57 4.93 15.61
CA GLY A 84 3.40 3.95 16.33
C GLY A 84 2.67 3.14 17.38
N ASP A 85 1.47 3.56 17.82
CA ASP A 85 0.68 2.80 18.78
C ASP A 85 0.06 1.56 18.12
N VAL A 86 -0.01 0.47 18.88
CA VAL A 86 -0.62 -0.80 18.47
C VAL A 86 -1.68 -1.19 19.49
N VAL A 87 -2.90 -1.46 19.02
CA VAL A 87 -3.97 -2.03 19.83
C VAL A 87 -4.12 -3.49 19.44
N MET A 88 -4.17 -4.40 20.42
CA MET A 88 -4.36 -5.83 20.20
C MET A 88 -5.52 -6.33 21.05
N TYR A 89 -6.42 -7.11 20.45
CA TYR A 89 -7.67 -7.58 21.07
C TYR A 89 -8.06 -8.96 20.52
N THR A 90 -9.01 -9.66 21.17
CA THR A 90 -9.53 -10.94 20.62
C THR A 90 -10.43 -10.64 19.44
N ALA A 91 -10.39 -11.47 18.40
CA ALA A 91 -11.14 -11.22 17.17
C ALA A 91 -12.65 -11.51 17.28
N ASP A 92 -13.09 -12.09 18.40
CA ASP A 92 -14.45 -12.58 18.62
C ASP A 92 -15.41 -11.52 19.20
N GLU A 93 -16.65 -11.93 19.43
CA GLU A 93 -17.76 -11.09 19.91
C GLU A 93 -17.53 -10.43 21.28
N ARG A 94 -16.46 -10.78 22.00
CA ARG A 94 -16.08 -10.10 23.24
C ARG A 94 -15.47 -8.72 22.99
N ASN A 95 -15.00 -8.45 21.78
CA ASN A 95 -14.40 -7.19 21.37
C ASN A 95 -15.08 -6.66 20.11
N ILE A 96 -16.41 -6.50 20.16
CA ILE A 96 -17.14 -5.81 19.10
C ILE A 96 -16.65 -4.37 19.03
N HIS A 97 -16.31 -3.93 17.82
CA HIS A 97 -15.70 -2.63 17.60
C HIS A 97 -16.18 -1.96 16.32
N SER A 98 -15.93 -0.65 16.23
CA SER A 98 -16.27 0.17 15.06
C SER A 98 -15.22 1.27 14.84
N VAL A 99 -15.21 1.84 13.64
CA VAL A 99 -14.49 3.09 13.35
C VAL A 99 -15.50 4.10 12.87
N ASP A 100 -15.58 5.24 13.55
CA ASP A 100 -16.46 6.33 13.12
C ASP A 100 -15.99 6.92 11.79
N GLU A 101 -16.80 7.81 11.23
CA GLU A 101 -16.50 8.41 9.93
C GLU A 101 -15.25 9.29 9.99
N ILE A 102 -14.33 9.09 9.05
CA ILE A 102 -13.22 10.02 8.83
C ILE A 102 -13.81 11.30 8.25
N THR A 103 -13.68 12.41 8.96
CA THR A 103 -14.28 13.69 8.57
C THR A 103 -13.29 14.58 7.80
N GLU A 104 -11.99 14.44 8.06
CA GLU A 104 -10.90 15.16 7.41
C GLU A 104 -9.62 14.32 7.37
N GLY A 105 -8.78 14.53 6.36
CA GLY A 105 -7.52 13.79 6.19
C GLY A 105 -7.70 12.33 5.79
N GLU A 106 -6.64 11.54 5.98
CA GLU A 106 -6.66 10.09 5.72
C GLU A 106 -6.11 9.34 6.93
N ARG A 107 -6.83 8.35 7.45
CA ARG A 107 -6.36 7.48 8.54
C ARG A 107 -5.60 6.28 7.97
N LEU A 108 -4.35 6.10 8.39
CA LEU A 108 -3.45 5.06 7.89
C LEU A 108 -3.24 4.00 8.97
N THR A 109 -3.56 2.74 8.64
CA THR A 109 -3.40 1.62 9.58
C THR A 109 -2.81 0.39 8.92
N LEU A 110 -2.04 -0.37 9.69
CA LEU A 110 -1.71 -1.76 9.40
C LEU A 110 -2.58 -2.65 10.29
N ALA A 111 -3.56 -3.31 9.69
CA ALA A 111 -4.41 -4.28 10.38
C ALA A 111 -3.79 -5.68 10.25
N LEU A 112 -3.71 -6.40 11.36
CA LEU A 112 -3.12 -7.72 11.48
C LEU A 112 -4.15 -8.67 12.09
N TRP A 113 -4.27 -9.89 11.57
CA TRP A 113 -5.12 -10.93 12.16
C TRP A 113 -4.35 -12.20 12.40
N PHE A 114 -4.44 -12.73 13.62
CA PHE A 114 -3.66 -13.88 14.07
C PHE A 114 -4.53 -15.14 14.20
N SER A 115 -4.02 -16.27 13.70
CA SER A 115 -4.60 -17.59 13.91
C SER A 115 -3.73 -18.43 14.84
N ARG A 116 -4.36 -19.19 15.75
CA ARG A 116 -3.73 -20.26 16.53
C ARG A 116 -3.75 -21.62 15.82
N ASN A 117 -4.49 -21.72 14.72
CA ASN A 117 -4.54 -22.91 13.90
C ASN A 117 -3.51 -22.79 12.77
N GLY A 118 -2.45 -23.61 12.85
CA GLY A 118 -1.37 -23.66 11.88
C GLY A 118 -1.79 -24.10 10.47
N SER A 119 -2.99 -24.65 10.27
CA SER A 119 -3.48 -24.91 8.90
C SER A 119 -3.80 -23.64 8.12
N HIS A 120 -3.82 -22.47 8.78
CA HIS A 120 -3.99 -21.16 8.16
C HIS A 120 -2.66 -20.45 7.95
N ASP A 121 -1.58 -21.22 7.85
CA ASP A 121 -0.25 -20.68 7.57
C ASP A 121 -0.21 -20.01 6.19
N GLU A 122 0.16 -18.73 6.15
CA GLU A 122 0.27 -17.95 4.91
C GLU A 122 1.69 -17.96 4.33
N ASP A 123 2.73 -18.33 5.12
CA ASP A 123 4.12 -18.38 4.66
C ASP A 123 4.26 -19.40 3.51
N THR A 124 3.72 -20.61 3.69
CA THR A 124 3.80 -21.67 2.65
C THR A 124 3.13 -21.24 1.35
N GLN A 125 1.99 -20.55 1.44
CA GLN A 125 1.26 -20.04 0.28
C GLN A 125 2.07 -18.94 -0.43
N LEU A 126 2.63 -18.01 0.34
CA LEU A 126 3.43 -16.90 -0.19
C LEU A 126 4.76 -17.40 -0.79
N ILE A 127 5.44 -18.34 -0.14
CA ILE A 127 6.65 -18.98 -0.68
C ILE A 127 6.32 -19.69 -2.00
N SER A 128 5.21 -20.42 -2.08
CA SER A 128 4.75 -21.06 -3.33
C SER A 128 4.50 -20.03 -4.43
N LEU A 129 3.79 -18.94 -4.11
CA LEU A 129 3.50 -17.85 -5.05
C LEU A 129 4.79 -17.18 -5.56
N LEU A 130 5.71 -16.83 -4.65
CA LEU A 130 7.01 -16.26 -4.99
C LEU A 130 7.79 -17.22 -5.90
N SER A 131 7.78 -18.51 -5.57
CA SER A 131 8.47 -19.54 -6.36
C SER A 131 7.97 -19.62 -7.80
N GLN A 132 6.66 -19.60 -8.00
CA GLN A 132 6.06 -19.62 -9.33
C GLN A 132 6.44 -18.34 -10.09
N HIS A 133 6.34 -17.18 -9.44
CA HIS A 133 6.65 -15.89 -10.07
C HIS A 133 8.10 -15.79 -10.52
N LEU A 134 9.04 -16.31 -9.73
CA LEU A 134 10.47 -16.29 -10.08
C LEU A 134 10.83 -17.31 -11.17
N LEU A 135 10.11 -18.43 -11.29
CA LEU A 135 10.32 -19.40 -12.36
C LEU A 135 9.86 -18.87 -13.73
N HIS A 136 8.86 -17.99 -13.75
CA HIS A 136 8.27 -17.44 -14.97
C HIS A 136 8.89 -16.12 -15.44
N LYS A 137 9.84 -15.54 -14.69
CA LYS A 137 10.53 -14.30 -15.09
C LYS A 137 11.83 -14.58 -15.82
N SER A 138 11.96 -14.08 -17.05
CA SER A 138 13.27 -13.59 -17.51
C SER A 138 13.68 -12.51 -16.50
N VAL A 139 14.94 -12.52 -16.06
CA VAL A 139 15.46 -11.66 -14.98
C VAL A 139 15.32 -10.14 -15.29
N ALA A 140 14.83 -9.75 -16.47
CA ALA A 140 14.80 -8.39 -16.98
C ALA A 140 13.49 -7.60 -16.75
N ASP A 141 12.30 -8.22 -16.70
CA ASP A 141 11.09 -7.47 -17.17
C ASP A 141 10.01 -7.09 -16.14
N SER A 142 10.21 -7.25 -14.82
CA SER A 142 9.50 -6.40 -13.83
C SER A 142 10.05 -6.60 -12.43
N TYR A 143 10.58 -5.55 -11.81
CA TYR A 143 10.83 -5.51 -10.36
C TYR A 143 9.53 -5.24 -9.57
N LEU A 144 8.40 -5.06 -10.27
CA LEU A 144 7.11 -4.74 -9.69
C LEU A 144 6.20 -5.97 -9.51
N PRO A 145 5.38 -5.97 -8.44
CA PRO A 145 4.33 -6.97 -8.29
C PRO A 145 3.27 -6.79 -9.37
N LEU A 146 2.54 -7.87 -9.68
CA LEU A 146 1.35 -7.77 -10.51
C LEU A 146 0.31 -6.86 -9.82
N PRO A 147 -0.38 -5.98 -10.56
CA PRO A 147 -1.45 -5.19 -9.97
C PRO A 147 -2.54 -6.09 -9.38
N ALA A 148 -3.13 -5.65 -8.26
CA ALA A 148 -4.36 -6.25 -7.75
C ALA A 148 -5.50 -6.20 -8.78
N SER A 149 -6.60 -6.89 -8.49
CA SER A 149 -7.82 -6.82 -9.31
C SER A 149 -8.34 -5.38 -9.43
N SER A 150 -8.92 -5.02 -10.58
CA SER A 150 -9.33 -3.65 -10.91
C SER A 150 -10.34 -3.04 -9.94
N ASN A 151 -11.21 -3.86 -9.36
CA ASN A 151 -12.15 -3.47 -8.31
C ASN A 151 -11.46 -2.92 -7.05
N MET A 152 -10.20 -3.27 -6.79
CA MET A 152 -9.42 -2.73 -5.66
C MET A 152 -8.99 -1.28 -5.88
N TYR A 153 -8.94 -0.85 -7.14
CA TYR A 153 -8.55 0.51 -7.53
C TYR A 153 -9.74 1.41 -7.82
N TRP A 154 -10.97 0.90 -7.79
CA TRP A 154 -12.18 1.67 -8.05
C TRP A 154 -12.83 2.12 -6.75
N PHE A 155 -13.03 3.43 -6.60
CA PHE A 155 -13.77 4.01 -5.48
C PHE A 155 -15.20 4.37 -5.92
N SER A 156 -16.18 4.01 -5.11
CA SER A 156 -17.58 4.44 -5.24
C SER A 156 -18.17 4.69 -3.85
N GLN A 157 -19.00 5.72 -3.71
CA GLN A 157 -19.60 6.11 -2.43
C GLN A 157 -20.69 5.13 -1.97
N ASP A 158 -21.43 4.53 -2.89
CA ASP A 158 -22.65 3.77 -2.57
C ASP A 158 -22.45 2.24 -2.51
N GLN A 159 -21.21 1.73 -2.62
CA GLN A 159 -20.89 0.30 -2.78
C GLN A 159 -21.66 -0.45 -3.89
N ALA A 160 -22.46 0.25 -4.69
CA ALA A 160 -23.16 -0.32 -5.82
C ALA A 160 -22.14 -0.70 -6.90
N SER A 161 -22.25 -1.92 -7.42
CA SER A 161 -21.37 -2.54 -8.43
C SER A 161 -21.38 -1.86 -9.79
N ASP A 162 -21.99 -0.68 -9.91
CA ASP A 162 -22.03 0.09 -11.15
C ASP A 162 -20.83 1.05 -11.19
N TYR A 163 -19.90 0.79 -12.12
CA TYR A 163 -18.81 1.70 -12.51
C TYR A 163 -19.30 3.09 -12.98
N ARG A 164 -20.61 3.36 -12.94
CA ARG A 164 -21.22 4.63 -13.33
C ARG A 164 -20.96 5.77 -12.35
N PHE A 165 -20.71 5.45 -11.08
CA PHE A 165 -20.51 6.45 -10.03
C PHE A 165 -19.26 6.10 -9.24
N GLY A 166 -18.17 6.81 -9.52
CA GLY A 166 -16.87 6.50 -8.93
C GLY A 166 -15.69 6.96 -9.77
N PHE A 167 -14.49 6.65 -9.29
CA PHE A 167 -13.23 6.96 -9.95
C PHE A 167 -12.16 5.92 -9.67
N ASN A 168 -11.16 5.87 -10.54
CA ASN A 168 -9.93 5.13 -10.27
C ASN A 168 -9.06 5.90 -9.29
N ILE A 169 -8.68 5.27 -8.19
CA ILE A 169 -7.95 5.88 -7.07
C ILE A 169 -6.56 6.36 -7.51
N CYS A 170 -5.85 5.58 -8.32
CA CYS A 170 -4.49 5.95 -8.75
C CYS A 170 -4.53 7.19 -9.65
N TRP A 171 -5.47 7.19 -10.59
CA TRP A 171 -5.71 8.33 -11.48
C TRP A 171 -6.13 9.58 -10.72
N ALA A 172 -7.07 9.42 -9.79
CA ALA A 172 -7.60 10.51 -8.98
C ALA A 172 -6.53 11.13 -8.07
N ARG A 173 -5.65 10.32 -7.47
CA ARG A 173 -4.54 10.82 -6.66
C ARG A 173 -3.51 11.57 -7.49
N LEU A 174 -3.13 11.06 -8.67
CA LEU A 174 -2.26 11.78 -9.58
C LEU A 174 -2.87 13.12 -9.99
N HIS A 175 -4.16 13.14 -10.33
CA HIS A 175 -4.89 14.35 -10.69
C HIS A 175 -4.89 15.40 -9.57
N VAL A 176 -5.15 15.00 -8.33
CA VAL A 176 -5.10 15.90 -7.15
C VAL A 176 -3.69 16.46 -6.90
N LEU A 177 -2.64 15.71 -7.26
CA LEU A 177 -1.25 16.16 -7.20
C LEU A 177 -0.84 17.05 -8.40
N GLY A 178 -1.77 17.31 -9.31
CA GLY A 178 -1.60 18.17 -10.48
C GLY A 178 -1.05 17.44 -11.71
N TYR A 179 -1.16 16.11 -11.77
CA TYR A 179 -0.74 15.31 -12.91
C TYR A 179 -1.93 14.71 -13.66
N ASP A 180 -1.90 14.84 -14.97
CA ASP A 180 -2.70 14.00 -15.86
C ASP A 180 -1.86 12.81 -16.34
N THR A 181 -2.53 11.83 -16.94
CA THR A 181 -1.88 10.63 -17.44
C THR A 181 -2.22 10.39 -18.90
N TYR A 182 -1.21 10.02 -19.69
CA TYR A 182 -1.31 9.71 -21.11
C TYR A 182 -0.94 8.26 -21.39
N ILE A 183 -1.69 7.60 -22.27
CA ILE A 183 -1.41 6.25 -22.78
C ILE A 183 -1.15 6.37 -24.28
N SER A 184 0.05 5.97 -24.73
CA SER A 184 0.48 6.11 -26.13
C SER A 184 -0.21 5.15 -27.10
N GLN A 185 -0.55 3.94 -26.64
CA GLN A 185 -1.20 2.92 -27.46
C GLN A 185 -2.63 3.36 -27.84
N ASP A 186 -3.20 2.81 -28.90
CA ASP A 186 -4.61 3.03 -29.27
C ASP A 186 -5.55 2.30 -28.29
N SER A 187 -5.55 2.76 -27.04
CA SER A 187 -6.64 2.52 -26.11
C SER A 187 -7.77 3.47 -26.48
N SER A 188 -8.80 2.96 -27.14
CA SER A 188 -10.04 3.72 -27.26
C SER A 188 -10.55 4.05 -25.83
N CYS A 189 -11.23 5.18 -25.64
CA CYS A 189 -11.94 5.47 -24.37
C CYS A 189 -13.04 4.44 -24.03
N LYS A 190 -13.23 3.42 -24.86
CA LYS A 190 -14.13 2.28 -24.67
C LYS A 190 -13.41 1.01 -24.18
N SER A 191 -12.09 1.03 -24.00
CA SER A 191 -11.36 -0.09 -23.40
C SER A 191 -11.83 -0.32 -21.96
N ASP A 192 -11.87 -1.59 -21.52
CA ASP A 192 -12.18 -1.92 -20.13
C ASP A 192 -11.17 -1.23 -19.19
N VAL A 193 -11.65 -0.67 -18.08
CA VAL A 193 -10.83 0.00 -17.06
C VAL A 193 -9.72 -0.93 -16.59
N SER A 194 -10.01 -2.22 -16.45
CA SER A 194 -9.04 -3.24 -16.03
C SER A 194 -7.84 -3.34 -16.99
N GLU A 195 -8.05 -3.19 -18.30
CA GLU A 195 -6.98 -3.21 -19.30
C GLU A 195 -6.11 -1.95 -19.23
N LEU A 196 -6.70 -0.81 -18.84
CA LEU A 196 -5.96 0.46 -18.72
C LEU A 196 -4.97 0.44 -17.55
N LEU A 197 -5.27 -0.31 -16.48
CA LEU A 197 -4.43 -0.36 -15.27
C LEU A 197 -3.08 -1.03 -15.47
N VAL A 198 -2.93 -1.86 -16.50
CA VAL A 198 -1.69 -2.60 -16.79
C VAL A 198 -0.93 -2.00 -17.96
N LYS A 199 -1.52 -1.02 -18.67
CA LYS A 199 -0.87 -0.38 -19.81
C LYS A 199 0.22 0.58 -19.33
N PRO A 200 1.34 0.70 -20.08
CA PRO A 200 2.33 1.73 -19.81
C PRO A 200 1.72 3.13 -19.93
N VAL A 201 2.15 4.02 -19.04
CA VAL A 201 1.63 5.38 -18.94
C VAL A 201 2.74 6.41 -18.94
N ARG A 202 2.41 7.65 -19.28
CA ARG A 202 3.29 8.81 -19.16
C ARG A 202 2.62 9.91 -18.36
N LEU A 203 3.41 10.64 -17.59
CA LEU A 203 2.92 11.76 -16.78
C LEU A 203 2.83 13.04 -17.61
N VAL A 204 1.76 13.78 -17.35
CA VAL A 204 1.47 15.07 -17.96
C VAL A 204 1.25 16.09 -16.84
N ARG A 205 1.77 17.30 -17.00
CA ARG A 205 1.48 18.41 -16.10
C ARG A 205 1.32 19.70 -16.90
N GLY A 206 0.15 20.33 -16.80
CA GLY A 206 -0.18 21.49 -17.62
C GLY A 206 -0.14 21.15 -19.12
N ASN A 207 0.80 21.76 -19.86
CA ASN A 207 0.98 21.51 -21.29
C ASN A 207 2.23 20.68 -21.62
N GLU A 208 2.83 20.08 -20.61
CA GLU A 208 4.08 19.34 -20.70
C GLU A 208 3.84 17.85 -20.51
N LEU A 209 4.42 17.05 -21.40
CA LEU A 209 4.44 15.59 -21.38
C LEU A 209 5.87 15.14 -21.12
N LEU A 210 6.07 14.35 -20.08
CA LEU A 210 7.36 13.72 -19.81
C LEU A 210 7.56 12.51 -20.73
N ASP A 211 8.68 12.47 -21.47
CA ASP A 211 9.09 11.33 -22.31
C ASP A 211 9.76 10.24 -21.44
N GLN A 212 9.10 9.88 -20.34
CA GLN A 212 9.42 8.76 -19.47
C GLN A 212 8.18 7.88 -19.39
N GLU A 213 8.34 6.62 -19.76
CA GLU A 213 7.27 5.63 -19.67
C GLU A 213 7.34 4.90 -18.33
N PHE A 214 6.22 4.88 -17.61
CA PHE A 214 6.05 4.10 -16.41
C PHE A 214 5.33 2.80 -16.75
N VAL A 215 5.80 1.69 -16.17
CA VAL A 215 5.21 0.34 -16.30
C VAL A 215 3.68 0.35 -16.29
N ASN A 216 3.07 1.10 -15.37
CA ASN A 216 1.63 1.31 -15.33
C ASN A 216 1.26 2.51 -14.41
N ILE A 217 -0.03 2.78 -14.26
CA ILE A 217 -0.54 3.87 -13.43
C ILE A 217 -0.12 3.78 -11.95
N LEU A 218 -0.03 2.56 -11.40
CA LEU A 218 0.39 2.37 -10.02
C LEU A 218 1.87 2.73 -9.85
N HIS A 219 2.72 2.30 -10.78
CA HIS A 219 4.13 2.67 -10.80
C HIS A 219 4.31 4.20 -10.86
N ALA A 220 3.59 4.87 -11.76
CA ALA A 220 3.63 6.32 -11.86
C ALA A 220 3.24 7.01 -10.54
N LEU A 221 2.15 6.54 -9.90
CA LEU A 221 1.72 7.06 -8.60
C LEU A 221 2.77 6.82 -7.50
N GLN A 222 3.37 5.62 -7.45
CA GLN A 222 4.41 5.29 -6.48
C GLN A 222 5.62 6.21 -6.59
N VAL A 223 6.08 6.47 -7.83
CA VAL A 223 7.18 7.40 -8.08
C VAL A 223 6.82 8.83 -7.68
N VAL A 224 5.63 9.31 -8.03
CA VAL A 224 5.18 10.67 -7.66
C VAL A 224 5.08 10.81 -6.14
N HIS A 225 4.53 9.81 -5.43
CA HIS A 225 4.50 9.82 -3.97
C HIS A 225 5.91 9.75 -3.37
N PHE A 226 6.82 8.94 -3.93
CA PHE A 226 8.20 8.87 -3.49
C PHE A 226 8.92 10.22 -3.66
N TYR A 227 8.72 10.88 -4.80
CA TYR A 227 9.19 12.24 -5.03
C TYR A 227 8.62 13.25 -4.01
N CYS A 228 7.30 13.18 -3.75
CA CYS A 228 6.66 14.02 -2.74
C CYS A 228 7.14 13.74 -1.31
N TRP A 229 7.62 12.53 -1.03
CA TRP A 229 8.11 12.15 0.30
C TRP A 229 9.58 12.52 0.51
N GLU A 230 10.46 12.21 -0.44
CA GLU A 230 11.89 12.54 -0.37
C GLU A 230 12.15 14.06 -0.45
N GLY A 231 11.21 14.83 -1.02
CA GLY A 231 11.26 16.28 -1.04
C GLY A 231 12.54 16.82 -1.70
N SER A 232 13.22 17.76 -1.02
CA SER A 232 14.44 18.40 -1.55
C SER A 232 15.69 17.50 -1.53
N ALA A 233 15.64 16.31 -0.91
CA ALA A 233 16.80 15.41 -0.80
C ALA A 233 17.22 14.79 -2.14
N LEU A 234 16.28 14.70 -3.09
CA LEU A 234 16.56 14.27 -4.46
C LEU A 234 17.18 15.39 -5.29
N GLN A 235 16.74 16.64 -5.13
CA GLN A 235 17.21 17.80 -5.92
C GLN A 235 18.72 18.05 -5.81
N THR A 236 19.35 17.74 -4.66
CA THR A 236 20.79 17.92 -4.46
C THR A 236 21.65 16.82 -5.09
N LYS A 237 21.06 15.70 -5.52
CA LYS A 237 21.75 14.60 -6.22
C LYS A 237 21.67 14.71 -7.74
N VAL A 238 20.89 15.67 -8.27
CA VAL A 238 20.62 15.84 -9.70
C VAL A 238 21.60 16.84 -10.32
N SER A 239 22.84 16.42 -10.58
CA SER A 239 23.77 17.26 -11.36
C SER A 239 23.84 16.87 -12.84
N ASN A 240 23.25 15.75 -13.29
CA ASN A 240 23.42 15.25 -14.68
C ASN A 240 22.23 14.47 -15.28
N ILE A 241 21.00 14.59 -14.76
CA ILE A 241 19.84 13.86 -15.34
C ILE A 241 19.08 14.78 -16.28
N ASP A 242 19.13 14.48 -17.58
CA ASP A 242 18.35 15.19 -18.59
C ASP A 242 16.92 14.63 -18.63
N SER A 243 15.92 15.49 -18.44
CA SER A 243 14.52 15.13 -18.59
C SER A 243 14.02 15.56 -19.97
N LYS A 244 13.69 14.61 -20.83
CA LYS A 244 13.09 14.91 -22.12
C LYS A 244 11.61 15.22 -21.95
N VAL A 245 11.26 16.50 -22.09
CA VAL A 245 9.90 17.02 -21.94
C VAL A 245 9.42 17.58 -23.27
N VAL A 246 8.21 17.20 -23.70
CA VAL A 246 7.60 17.60 -24.97
C VAL A 246 6.30 18.34 -24.71
N LYS A 247 5.94 19.30 -25.57
CA LYS A 247 4.62 19.95 -25.51
C LYS A 247 3.53 19.00 -26.01
N LEU A 248 2.39 19.02 -25.34
CA LEU A 248 1.21 18.27 -25.78
C LEU A 248 0.70 18.75 -27.14
N THR A 249 0.33 17.80 -27.99
CA THR A 249 -0.47 18.06 -29.19
C THR A 249 -1.97 18.08 -28.85
N ASP A 250 -2.79 18.65 -29.72
CA ASP A 250 -4.26 18.70 -29.51
C ASP A 250 -4.87 17.30 -29.47
N VAL A 251 -4.39 16.39 -30.32
CA VAL A 251 -4.82 14.98 -30.33
C VAL A 251 -4.51 14.30 -28.99
N GLN A 252 -3.35 14.58 -28.39
CA GLN A 252 -3.01 14.03 -27.07
C GLN A 252 -3.91 14.61 -25.97
N ARG A 253 -4.23 15.91 -26.04
CA ARG A 253 -5.13 16.57 -25.09
C ARG A 253 -6.54 15.98 -25.14
N GLU A 254 -7.07 15.72 -26.33
CA GLU A 254 -8.36 15.06 -26.51
C GLU A 254 -8.36 13.64 -25.93
N LYS A 255 -7.30 12.85 -26.18
CA LYS A 255 -7.13 11.51 -25.60
C LYS A 255 -7.13 11.56 -24.07
N ILE A 256 -6.39 12.48 -23.46
CA ILE A 256 -6.33 12.68 -22.00
C ILE A 256 -7.71 13.04 -21.46
N SER A 257 -8.41 13.99 -22.10
CA SER A 257 -9.76 14.39 -21.69
C SER A 257 -10.74 13.21 -21.76
N GLY A 258 -10.64 12.37 -22.78
CA GLY A 258 -11.47 11.17 -22.92
C GLY A 258 -11.17 10.09 -21.89
N LEU A 259 -9.92 9.95 -21.43
CA LEU A 259 -9.57 9.05 -20.32
C LEU A 259 -10.08 9.60 -18.98
N ASN A 260 -9.89 10.89 -18.73
CA ASN A 260 -10.31 11.55 -17.50
C ASN A 260 -11.84 11.50 -17.31
N SER A 261 -12.63 11.60 -18.38
CA SER A 261 -14.10 11.49 -18.28
C SER A 261 -14.56 10.10 -17.82
N VAL A 262 -13.80 9.04 -18.14
CA VAL A 262 -14.10 7.66 -17.74
C VAL A 262 -13.55 7.35 -16.35
N LEU A 263 -12.32 7.76 -16.07
CA LEU A 263 -11.56 7.33 -14.88
C LEU A 263 -11.72 8.25 -13.67
N LEU A 264 -12.09 9.52 -13.87
CA LEU A 264 -12.35 10.47 -12.77
C LEU A 264 -13.83 10.74 -12.56
N ASN A 265 -14.62 10.75 -13.65
CA ASN A 265 -16.07 10.98 -13.67
C ASN A 265 -16.51 12.36 -13.11
N ASP A 266 -16.32 12.60 -11.80
CA ASP A 266 -16.56 13.87 -11.11
C ASP A 266 -15.28 14.37 -10.40
N VAL A 267 -14.61 15.36 -11.01
CA VAL A 267 -13.39 15.98 -10.47
C VAL A 267 -13.63 16.72 -9.16
N ALA A 268 -14.81 17.32 -8.99
CA ALA A 268 -15.16 18.00 -7.74
C ALA A 268 -15.32 16.98 -6.61
N PHE A 269 -15.90 15.80 -6.91
CA PHE A 269 -15.99 14.70 -5.96
C PHE A 269 -14.61 14.15 -5.58
N VAL A 270 -13.74 13.89 -6.55
CA VAL A 270 -12.33 13.50 -6.32
C VAL A 270 -11.65 14.48 -5.37
N SER A 271 -11.80 15.78 -5.64
CA SER A 271 -11.20 16.84 -4.83
C SER A 271 -11.77 16.92 -3.41
N ARG A 272 -13.04 16.54 -3.19
CA ARG A 272 -13.65 16.44 -1.86
C ARG A 272 -13.13 15.22 -1.08
N VAL A 273 -12.95 14.09 -1.75
CA VAL A 273 -12.50 12.83 -1.11
C VAL A 273 -11.03 12.90 -0.69
N PHE A 274 -10.17 13.44 -1.56
CA PHE A 274 -8.73 13.60 -1.27
C PHE A 274 -8.37 15.01 -0.78
N HIS A 275 -9.36 15.80 -0.35
CA HIS A 275 -9.12 17.12 0.23
C HIS A 275 -8.25 16.99 1.49
N GLY A 276 -7.15 17.74 1.57
CA GLY A 276 -6.25 17.70 2.73
C GLY A 276 -5.02 16.80 2.58
N MET A 277 -4.77 16.18 1.42
CA MET A 277 -3.41 15.74 1.07
C MET A 277 -2.46 16.93 1.23
N PRO A 278 -1.25 16.75 1.80
CA PRO A 278 -0.46 17.84 2.38
C PRO A 278 -0.18 18.92 1.36
N SER A 279 -1.05 19.93 1.37
CA SER A 279 -0.90 21.18 0.68
C SER A 279 -0.62 22.17 1.80
N LYS A 280 0.68 22.48 1.94
CA LYS A 280 1.25 23.73 2.50
C LYS A 280 1.97 23.70 3.86
N GLU A 281 1.90 22.66 4.71
CA GLU A 281 2.57 22.75 6.02
C GLU A 281 4.01 22.19 6.13
N LYS A 282 4.57 21.59 5.08
CA LYS A 282 6.01 21.30 5.02
C LYS A 282 6.53 21.55 3.62
N GLY A 283 7.14 22.73 3.42
CA GLY A 283 7.97 23.11 2.26
C GLY A 283 7.38 22.71 0.90
N CYS A 284 6.80 23.68 0.19
CA CYS A 284 6.37 23.50 -1.20
C CYS A 284 7.48 22.78 -1.98
N ILE A 285 7.28 21.49 -2.29
CA ILE A 285 8.20 20.79 -3.18
C ILE A 285 8.06 21.52 -4.50
N CYS A 286 9.09 22.27 -4.88
CA CYS A 286 9.12 22.93 -6.17
C CYS A 286 9.13 21.82 -7.20
N PHE A 287 8.00 21.68 -7.89
CA PHE A 287 7.83 20.70 -8.95
C PHE A 287 8.95 20.87 -9.98
N ASP A 288 9.56 19.76 -10.37
CA ASP A 288 10.56 19.70 -11.42
C ASP A 288 10.57 18.31 -12.07
N TRP A 289 10.55 18.28 -13.41
CA TRP A 289 10.61 17.05 -14.19
C TRP A 289 11.91 16.28 -13.98
N THR A 290 13.05 16.96 -13.79
CA THR A 290 14.31 16.25 -13.52
C THR A 290 14.26 15.52 -12.19
N GLY A 291 13.59 16.11 -11.19
CA GLY A 291 13.33 15.48 -9.91
C GLY A 291 12.43 14.24 -10.00
N ILE A 292 11.41 14.25 -10.86
CA ILE A 292 10.56 13.08 -11.12
C ILE A 292 11.35 11.95 -11.78
N VAL A 293 12.20 12.24 -12.76
CA VAL A 293 13.06 11.23 -13.41
C VAL A 293 14.07 10.66 -12.41
N ALA A 294 14.68 11.51 -11.57
CA ALA A 294 15.56 11.07 -10.49
C ALA A 294 14.83 10.19 -9.46
N ALA A 295 13.60 10.55 -9.09
CA ALA A 295 12.76 9.77 -8.21
C ALA A 295 12.41 8.40 -8.80
N ALA A 296 12.10 8.34 -10.10
CA ALA A 296 11.86 7.08 -10.81
C ALA A 296 13.09 6.17 -10.69
N ALA A 297 14.27 6.66 -11.09
CA ALA A 297 15.50 5.87 -11.04
C ALA A 297 15.83 5.38 -9.62
N ALA A 298 15.70 6.23 -8.60
CA ALA A 298 15.98 5.86 -7.21
C ALA A 298 14.97 4.84 -6.66
N TRP A 299 13.69 5.00 -6.99
CA TRP A 299 12.64 4.07 -6.57
C TRP A 299 12.78 2.71 -7.25
N GLU A 300 13.12 2.69 -8.54
CA GLU A 300 13.37 1.47 -9.30
C GLU A 300 14.61 0.73 -8.79
N ASP A 301 15.71 1.44 -8.50
CA ASP A 301 16.91 0.84 -7.88
C ASP A 301 16.57 0.20 -6.52
N TYR A 302 15.79 0.89 -5.70
CA TYR A 302 15.30 0.36 -4.42
C TYR A 302 14.45 -0.91 -4.61
N ALA A 303 13.50 -0.90 -5.54
CA ALA A 303 12.65 -2.05 -5.83
C ALA A 303 13.46 -3.24 -6.38
N VAL A 304 14.43 -3.00 -7.26
CA VAL A 304 15.36 -4.01 -7.76
C VAL A 304 16.20 -4.60 -6.64
N LYS A 305 16.71 -3.78 -5.71
CA LYS A 305 17.49 -4.24 -4.55
C LYS A 305 16.66 -5.14 -3.64
N LEU A 306 15.42 -4.76 -3.33
CA LEU A 306 14.50 -5.59 -2.54
C LEU A 306 14.18 -6.90 -3.25
N SER A 307 13.90 -6.84 -4.55
CA SER A 307 13.65 -8.02 -5.37
C SER A 307 14.85 -8.98 -5.29
N LYS A 308 16.08 -8.50 -5.49
CA LYS A 308 17.30 -9.31 -5.33
C LYS A 308 17.42 -9.93 -3.94
N GLN A 309 17.09 -9.20 -2.88
CA GLN A 309 17.09 -9.74 -1.51
C GLN A 309 16.08 -10.88 -1.35
N ILE A 310 14.85 -10.73 -1.86
CA ILE A 310 13.83 -11.79 -1.86
C ILE A 310 14.35 -13.03 -2.61
N HIS A 311 14.97 -12.85 -3.78
CA HIS A 311 15.54 -13.95 -4.56
C HIS A 311 16.63 -14.70 -3.78
N LEU A 312 17.51 -13.97 -3.08
CA LEU A 312 18.59 -14.55 -2.28
C LEU A 312 18.05 -15.35 -1.09
N GLN A 313 16.96 -14.90 -0.46
CA GLN A 313 16.39 -15.57 0.72
C GLN A 313 15.42 -16.70 0.37
N LEU A 314 14.83 -16.69 -0.83
CA LEU A 314 13.79 -17.66 -1.21
C LEU A 314 14.22 -19.14 -1.06
N PRO A 315 15.46 -19.57 -1.40
CA PRO A 315 15.88 -20.96 -1.16
C PRO A 315 15.85 -21.34 0.32
N TYR A 316 16.26 -20.42 1.20
CA TYR A 316 16.20 -20.62 2.64
C TYR A 316 14.75 -20.71 3.11
N TRP A 317 13.89 -19.79 2.66
CA TRP A 317 12.46 -19.81 3.00
C TRP A 317 11.76 -21.08 2.53
N LYS A 318 12.08 -21.58 1.33
CA LYS A 318 11.60 -22.88 0.83
C LYS A 318 12.01 -24.04 1.72
N MET A 319 13.29 -24.07 2.13
CA MET A 319 13.83 -25.15 2.95
C MET A 319 13.18 -25.21 4.34
N HIS A 320 12.79 -24.06 4.88
CA HIS A 320 12.24 -23.94 6.22
C HIS A 320 10.73 -23.70 6.27
N GLU A 321 10.07 -23.60 5.11
CA GLU A 321 8.66 -23.23 4.96
C GLU A 321 8.29 -21.97 5.77
N SER A 322 9.22 -21.02 5.87
CA SER A 322 9.02 -19.78 6.62
C SER A 322 9.85 -18.62 6.07
N ILE A 323 9.29 -17.41 6.10
CA ILE A 323 9.88 -16.19 5.49
C ILE A 323 10.89 -15.48 6.43
N TYR A 324 11.22 -16.10 7.56
CA TYR A 324 12.16 -15.56 8.53
C TYR A 324 13.63 -15.78 8.11
N ASN A 325 14.50 -14.81 8.43
CA ASN A 325 15.96 -14.95 8.35
C ASN A 325 16.55 -15.22 9.73
N VAL A 326 17.02 -16.45 10.00
CA VAL A 326 17.98 -16.65 11.11
C VAL A 326 19.29 -16.00 10.68
N GLN A 327 19.73 -14.93 11.35
CA GLN A 327 21.16 -14.62 11.30
C GLN A 327 21.88 -15.81 11.92
N LEU A 328 22.65 -16.55 11.13
CA LEU A 328 23.41 -17.76 11.54
C LEU A 328 24.39 -17.53 12.72
N GLY A 329 24.51 -16.30 13.25
CA GLY A 329 25.40 -15.93 14.35
C GLY A 329 24.86 -16.11 15.76
N GLU A 330 23.54 -16.24 15.98
CA GLU A 330 22.98 -16.22 17.35
C GLU A 330 22.77 -17.60 17.99
N TYR A 331 22.90 -18.70 17.22
CA TYR A 331 22.75 -20.06 17.76
C TYR A 331 24.00 -20.59 18.48
N VAL A 332 25.16 -19.93 18.37
CA VAL A 332 26.42 -20.45 18.93
C VAL A 332 26.65 -20.03 20.40
N SER A 333 25.90 -19.06 20.93
CA SER A 333 26.18 -18.50 22.26
C SER A 333 25.34 -19.05 23.42
N HIS A 334 24.25 -19.80 23.17
CA HIS A 334 23.33 -20.22 24.24
C HIS A 334 23.33 -21.73 24.59
N ASN A 335 24.20 -22.53 23.97
CA ASN A 335 24.35 -23.96 24.30
C ASN A 335 25.62 -24.29 25.12
N ARG A 336 26.10 -23.36 25.95
CA ARG A 336 27.06 -23.66 27.03
C ARG A 336 26.62 -23.01 28.33
N GLN A 337 25.67 -23.63 29.03
CA GLN A 337 25.59 -23.63 30.49
C GLN A 337 24.48 -24.58 30.95
N PHE A 338 24.68 -25.88 30.73
CA PHE A 338 24.20 -26.90 31.65
C PHE A 338 25.45 -27.60 32.18
N GLN A 339 26.04 -27.01 33.22
CA GLN A 339 26.91 -27.74 34.12
C GLN A 339 26.09 -28.06 35.36
N GLU A 340 25.97 -29.36 35.61
CA GLU A 340 25.47 -29.97 36.82
C GLU A 340 25.99 -29.25 38.06
N LYS A 341 25.08 -28.90 38.97
CA LYS A 341 25.35 -29.00 40.40
C LYS A 341 24.11 -29.59 41.08
N SER A 342 24.17 -30.90 41.26
CA SER A 342 23.67 -31.53 42.47
C SER A 342 24.47 -30.99 43.67
N ASP A 343 23.78 -30.62 44.74
CA ASP A 343 24.02 -31.10 46.11
C ASP A 343 23.47 -30.11 47.16
N PHE A 344 22.65 -30.70 48.04
CA PHE A 344 21.98 -30.21 49.26
C PHE A 344 20.70 -29.37 49.13
#